data_AF-A0A537LJ78-F1
#
_entry.id   AF-A0A537LJ78-F1
#
_cell.length_a   1.000
_cell.length_b   1.000
_cell.length_c   1.000
_cell.angle_alpha   90.00
_cell.angle_beta   90.00
_cell.angle_gamma   90.00
#
_symmetry.space_group_name_H-M   'P 1'
#
loop_
_entity.id
_entity.type
_entity.pdbx_description
1 polymer ?
#
loop_
_entity_poly.entity_id
_entity_poly.type
_entity_poly.pdbx_seq_one_letter_code
_entity_poly.pdbx_strand_id
1 'polypeptide(L)'
;MVLYFRTIPAEIEESAQLDGATRPKILRRIVLPLALPSLVGTGLFAFMLSYSEFLFSMLVLGSPQTRTLPVTLASVSTNPDVTWTLLSAGTTLAVLPALLLVWPIWRYMVRGLVTGAV
;
A
#
# COMPACT_ATOMS: atom_id res chain seq x y z
N MET A 1 -7.68 -2.59 -9.75
CA MET A 1 -9.02 -2.65 -9.12
C MET A 1 -10.13 -3.04 -10.10
N VAL A 2 -10.44 -2.25 -11.14
CA VAL A 2 -11.57 -2.50 -12.06
C VAL A 2 -11.54 -3.90 -12.71
N LEU A 3 -10.35 -4.37 -13.14
CA LEU A 3 -10.19 -5.69 -13.73
C LEU A 3 -10.52 -6.85 -12.77
N TYR A 4 -10.27 -6.68 -11.46
CA TYR A 4 -10.47 -7.74 -10.46
C TYR A 4 -11.93 -7.83 -9.99
N PHE A 5 -12.65 -6.72 -9.94
CA PHE A 5 -14.10 -6.79 -9.69
C PHE A 5 -14.84 -7.50 -10.84
N ARG A 6 -14.34 -7.39 -12.07
CA ARG A 6 -14.89 -8.11 -13.23
C ARG A 6 -14.63 -9.62 -13.21
N THR A 7 -13.67 -10.09 -12.41
CA THR A 7 -13.43 -11.54 -12.24
C THR A 7 -14.34 -12.17 -11.20
N ILE A 8 -15.11 -11.39 -10.44
CA ILE A 8 -16.11 -11.92 -9.50
C ILE A 8 -17.36 -12.29 -10.32
N PRO A 9 -17.76 -13.58 -10.38
CA PRO A 9 -18.95 -13.98 -11.13
C PRO A 9 -20.20 -13.34 -10.54
N ALA A 10 -21.03 -12.73 -11.40
CA ALA A 10 -22.29 -12.11 -10.99
C ALA A 10 -23.24 -13.13 -10.32
N GLU A 11 -23.14 -14.39 -10.71
CA GLU A 11 -23.90 -15.53 -10.19
C GLU A 11 -23.80 -15.67 -8.66
N ILE A 12 -22.65 -15.33 -8.06
CA ILE A 12 -22.44 -15.41 -6.60
C ILE A 12 -23.24 -14.32 -5.86
N GLU A 13 -23.38 -13.14 -6.47
CA GLU A 13 -24.22 -12.08 -5.91
C GLU A 13 -25.70 -12.40 -6.09
N GLU A 14 -26.09 -12.96 -7.25
CA GLU A 14 -27.46 -13.35 -7.54
C GLU A 14 -27.93 -14.48 -6.61
N SER A 15 -27.11 -15.51 -6.38
CA SER A 15 -27.43 -16.57 -5.42
C SER A 15 -27.59 -16.04 -4.00
N ALA A 16 -26.73 -15.12 -3.56
CA ALA A 16 -26.84 -14.50 -2.25
C ALA A 16 -28.11 -13.62 -2.12
N GLN A 17 -28.57 -12.99 -3.20
CA GLN A 17 -29.85 -12.27 -3.23
C GLN A 17 -31.05 -13.22 -3.12
N LEU A 18 -30.99 -14.37 -3.80
CA LEU A 18 -32.00 -15.43 -3.67
C LEU A 18 -32.06 -15.98 -2.25
N ASP A 19 -30.93 -16.07 -1.54
CA ASP A 19 -30.82 -16.42 -0.12
C ASP A 19 -31.27 -15.30 0.84
N GLY A 20 -31.83 -14.19 0.33
CA GLY A 20 -32.35 -13.08 1.13
C GLY A 20 -31.28 -12.15 1.70
N ALA A 21 -30.03 -12.18 1.20
CA ALA A 21 -29.01 -11.22 1.61
C ALA A 21 -29.27 -9.84 1.00
N THR A 22 -29.23 -8.79 1.84
CA THR A 22 -29.33 -7.41 1.38
C THR A 22 -28.04 -6.96 0.69
N ARG A 23 -28.12 -6.01 -0.26
CA ARG A 23 -26.94 -5.47 -0.97
C ARG A 23 -25.75 -5.06 -0.08
N PRO A 24 -25.93 -4.31 1.03
CA PRO A 24 -24.80 -4.00 1.92
C PRO A 24 -24.19 -5.23 2.60
N LYS A 25 -24.98 -6.29 2.84
CA LYS A 25 -24.50 -7.57 3.39
C LYS A 25 -23.64 -8.30 2.36
N ILE A 26 -24.09 -8.35 1.10
CA ILE A 26 -23.35 -8.95 -0.03
C ILE A 26 -22.02 -8.22 -0.24
N LEU A 27 -22.05 -6.88 -0.29
CA LEU A 27 -20.84 -6.06 -0.45
C LEU A 27 -19.80 -6.38 0.63
N ARG A 28 -20.19 -6.35 1.91
CA ARG A 28 -19.24 -6.53 3.02
C ARG A 28 -18.76 -7.97 3.20
N ARG A 29 -19.63 -8.97 2.97
CA ARG A 29 -19.31 -10.37 3.28
C ARG A 29 -18.81 -11.19 2.09
N ILE A 30 -19.10 -10.77 0.86
CA ILE A 30 -18.74 -11.52 -0.35
C ILE A 30 -17.76 -10.69 -1.17
N VAL A 31 -18.20 -9.53 -1.64
CA VAL A 31 -17.42 -8.73 -2.60
C VAL A 31 -16.12 -8.19 -2.00
N LEU A 32 -16.21 -7.56 -0.82
CA LEU A 32 -15.06 -6.92 -0.16
C LEU A 32 -13.93 -7.91 0.19
N PRO A 33 -14.17 -9.07 0.84
CA PRO A 33 -13.09 -10.04 1.11
C PRO A 33 -12.51 -10.65 -0.17
N LEU A 34 -13.32 -10.86 -1.21
CA LEU A 34 -12.82 -11.32 -2.51
C LEU A 34 -11.93 -10.29 -3.17
N ALA A 35 -12.30 -9.00 -3.13
CA ALA A 35 -11.50 -7.89 -3.69
C ALA A 35 -10.29 -7.50 -2.83
N LEU A 36 -10.21 -7.95 -1.57
CA LEU A 36 -9.19 -7.57 -0.60
C LEU A 36 -7.74 -7.74 -1.13
N PRO A 37 -7.34 -8.85 -1.80
CA PRO A 37 -5.98 -9.00 -2.32
C PRO A 37 -5.62 -7.89 -3.33
N SER A 38 -6.57 -7.54 -4.21
CA SER A 38 -6.38 -6.47 -5.20
C SER A 38 -6.36 -5.08 -4.58
N LEU A 39 -7.14 -4.87 -3.52
CA LEU A 39 -7.20 -3.62 -2.76
C LEU A 39 -5.86 -3.38 -2.04
N VAL A 40 -5.34 -4.42 -1.40
CA VAL A 40 -4.05 -4.40 -0.71
C VAL A 40 -2.91 -4.12 -1.69
N GLY A 41 -2.88 -4.79 -2.86
CA GLY A 41 -1.88 -4.52 -3.89
C GLY A 41 -1.93 -3.10 -4.43
N THR A 42 -3.14 -2.58 -4.69
CA THR A 42 -3.33 -1.19 -5.16
C THR A 42 -2.92 -0.19 -4.09
N GLY A 43 -3.28 -0.43 -2.83
CA GLY A 43 -2.92 0.41 -1.69
C GLY A 43 -1.42 0.44 -1.45
N LEU A 44 -0.74 -0.70 -1.59
CA LEU A 44 0.71 -0.77 -1.48
C LEU A 44 1.39 0.02 -2.61
N PHE A 45 0.90 -0.11 -3.84
CA PHE A 45 1.43 0.66 -4.96
C PHE A 45 1.23 2.17 -4.76
N ALA A 46 0.04 2.59 -4.32
CA ALA A 46 -0.23 3.98 -3.98
C ALA A 46 0.68 4.49 -2.85
N PHE A 47 0.92 3.68 -1.82
CA PHE A 47 1.87 3.99 -0.77
C PHE A 47 3.28 4.17 -1.32
N MET A 48 3.77 3.27 -2.16
CA MET A 48 5.11 3.37 -2.75
C MET A 48 5.29 4.67 -3.56
N LEU A 49 4.29 5.03 -4.37
CA LEU A 49 4.28 6.29 -5.11
C LEU A 49 4.33 7.48 -4.17
N SER A 50 3.42 7.54 -3.18
CA SER A 50 3.34 8.66 -2.25
C SER A 50 4.54 8.77 -1.32
N TYR A 51 5.13 7.66 -0.90
CA TYR A 51 6.25 7.62 0.03
C TYR A 51 7.57 8.01 -0.63
N SER A 52 7.71 7.69 -1.92
CA SER A 52 8.89 8.03 -2.72
C SER A 52 8.78 9.41 -3.38
N GLU A 53 7.64 10.08 -3.22
CA GLU A 53 7.36 11.36 -3.87
C GLU A 53 8.23 12.48 -3.29
N PHE A 54 9.27 12.85 -4.03
CA PHE A 54 10.25 13.83 -3.61
C PHE A 54 9.94 15.25 -4.09
N LEU A 55 9.69 15.41 -5.40
CA LEU A 55 9.62 16.73 -6.03
C LEU A 55 8.40 17.52 -5.55
N PHE A 56 7.23 16.89 -5.54
CA PHE A 56 6.02 17.53 -5.05
C PHE A 56 6.16 17.91 -3.57
N SER A 57 6.72 17.01 -2.77
CA SER A 57 6.93 17.27 -1.35
C SER A 57 7.93 18.40 -1.11
N MET A 58 9.02 18.47 -1.87
CA MET A 58 10.03 19.51 -1.74
C MET A 58 9.50 20.90 -2.15
N LEU A 59 8.67 20.94 -3.19
CA LEU A 59 8.12 22.18 -3.74
C LEU A 59 7.02 22.78 -2.84
N VAL A 60 6.14 21.93 -2.30
CA VAL A 60 4.94 22.37 -1.58
C VAL A 60 5.18 22.52 -0.08
N LEU A 61 6.03 21.67 0.53
CA LEU A 61 6.23 21.66 1.98
C LEU A 61 7.40 22.57 2.37
N GLY A 62 7.07 23.81 2.72
CA GLY A 62 8.05 24.83 3.10
C GLY A 62 8.63 24.67 4.51
N SER A 63 7.90 24.04 5.45
CA SER A 63 8.31 23.96 6.86
C SER A 63 9.05 22.65 7.16
N PRO A 64 10.15 22.67 7.95
CA PRO A 64 10.87 21.46 8.35
C PRO A 64 10.00 20.40 9.06
N GLN A 65 8.96 20.84 9.78
CA GLN A 65 8.07 19.96 10.55
C GLN A 65 7.09 19.18 9.68
N THR A 66 6.86 19.64 8.44
CA THR A 66 5.91 19.00 7.53
C THR A 66 6.63 18.15 6.48
N ARG A 67 7.94 18.35 6.26
CA ARG A 67 8.73 17.63 5.25
C ARG A 67 8.67 16.12 5.42
N THR A 68 8.55 15.44 4.28
CA THR A 68 8.62 13.99 4.21
C THR A 68 10.04 13.48 4.47
N LEU A 69 10.16 12.22 4.86
CA LEU A 69 11.45 11.56 5.14
C LEU A 69 12.47 11.71 3.99
N PRO A 70 12.12 11.46 2.71
CA PRO A 70 13.07 11.64 1.61
C PRO A 70 13.58 13.08 1.45
N VAL A 71 12.69 14.07 1.60
CA VAL A 71 13.07 15.50 1.52
C VAL A 71 13.98 15.90 2.67
N THR A 72 13.68 15.43 3.88
CA THR A 72 14.50 15.70 5.06
C THR A 72 15.89 15.08 4.90
N LEU A 73 15.99 13.81 4.47
CA LEU A 73 17.28 13.16 4.22
C LEU A 73 18.13 13.88 3.16
N ALA A 74 17.50 14.35 2.08
CA ALA A 74 18.20 15.14 1.07
C ALA A 74 18.67 16.51 1.59
N SER A 75 17.92 17.14 2.50
CA SER A 75 18.35 18.40 3.12
C SER A 75 19.50 18.22 4.12
N VAL A 76 19.59 17.04 4.74
CA VAL A 76 20.65 16.68 5.69
C VAL A 76 21.92 16.25 4.94
N SER A 77 21.82 15.69 3.73
CA SER A 77 22.98 15.25 2.95
C SER A 77 23.82 16.39 2.38
N THR A 78 23.28 17.60 2.30
CA THR A 78 24.02 18.80 1.88
C THR A 78 24.67 19.53 3.05
N ASN A 79 24.40 19.12 4.29
CA ASN A 79 24.96 19.75 5.48
C ASN A 79 26.38 19.21 5.75
N PRO A 80 27.42 20.06 5.72
CA PRO A 80 28.81 19.63 5.86
C PRO A 80 29.16 19.07 7.24
N ASP A 81 28.38 19.38 8.28
CA ASP A 81 28.61 18.88 9.64
C ASP A 81 28.07 17.45 9.84
N VAL A 82 27.37 16.91 8.85
CA VAL A 82 26.75 15.59 8.94
C VAL A 82 27.72 14.51 8.49
N THR A 83 27.95 13.54 9.37
CA THR A 83 28.78 12.36 9.06
C THR A 83 28.06 11.40 8.13
N TRP A 84 28.82 10.68 7.28
CA TRP A 84 28.27 9.64 6.42
C TRP A 84 27.51 8.57 7.21
N THR A 85 28.01 8.24 8.41
CA THR A 85 27.37 7.29 9.34
C THR A 85 25.96 7.73 9.72
N LEU A 86 25.73 9.02 10.00
CA LEU A 86 24.41 9.52 10.36
C LEU A 86 23.44 9.47 9.18
N LEU A 87 23.91 9.79 7.98
CA LEU A 87 23.11 9.68 6.75
C LEU A 87 22.77 8.22 6.41
N SER A 88 23.71 7.28 6.56
CA SER A 88 23.46 5.84 6.36
C SER A 88 22.46 5.29 7.38
N ALA A 89 22.55 5.73 8.64
CA ALA A 89 21.58 5.36 9.67
C ALA A 89 20.17 5.89 9.33
N GLY A 90 20.07 7.17 8.93
CA GLY A 90 18.80 7.79 8.55
C GLY A 90 18.15 7.14 7.33
N THR A 91 18.94 6.81 6.30
CA THR A 91 18.45 6.10 5.11
C THR A 91 17.98 4.68 5.44
N THR A 92 18.70 3.96 6.30
CA THR A 92 18.27 2.63 6.78
C THR A 92 16.93 2.71 7.51
N LEU A 93 16.77 3.69 8.39
CA LEU A 93 15.50 3.92 9.11
C LEU A 93 14.36 4.28 8.15
N ALA A 94 14.63 5.03 7.08
CA ALA A 94 13.63 5.38 6.08
C ALA A 94 13.14 4.17 5.25
N VAL A 95 13.90 3.08 5.17
CA VAL A 95 13.45 1.86 4.49
C VAL A 95 12.51 1.02 5.36
N LEU A 96 12.62 1.12 6.69
CA LEU A 96 11.86 0.29 7.63
C LEU A 96 10.33 0.39 7.47
N PRO A 97 9.70 1.57 7.32
CA PRO A 97 8.24 1.67 7.18
C PRO A 97 7.71 0.92 5.96
N ALA A 98 8.42 1.02 4.84
CA ALA A 98 8.06 0.30 3.62
C ALA A 98 8.15 -1.22 3.83
N LEU A 99 9.22 -1.71 4.46
CA LEU A 99 9.38 -3.13 4.80
C LEU A 99 8.29 -3.64 5.74
N LEU A 100 7.96 -2.86 6.78
CA LEU A 100 6.93 -3.22 7.76
C LEU A 100 5.53 -3.33 7.13
N LEU A 101 5.20 -2.45 6.18
CA LEU A 101 3.93 -2.51 5.45
C LEU A 101 3.86 -3.73 4.53
N VAL A 102 4.97 -4.04 3.86
CA VAL A 102 5.06 -5.10 2.86
C VAL A 102 5.11 -6.49 3.50
N TRP A 103 5.75 -6.63 4.66
CA TRP A 103 5.96 -7.89 5.37
C TRP A 103 4.70 -8.76 5.62
N PRO A 104 3.60 -8.24 6.20
CA PRO A 104 2.39 -9.04 6.42
C PRO A 104 1.69 -9.42 5.11
N ILE A 105 1.77 -8.54 4.10
CA ILE A 105 1.14 -8.72 2.78
C ILE A 105 1.85 -9.83 2.00
N TRP A 106 3.18 -9.93 2.10
CA TRP A 106 3.97 -11.00 1.47
C TRP A 106 3.41 -12.38 1.78
N ARG A 107 3.06 -12.65 3.05
CA ARG A 107 2.47 -13.95 3.44
C ARG A 107 1.10 -14.19 2.83
N TYR A 108 0.30 -13.14 2.65
CA TYR A 108 -1.06 -13.24 2.10
C TYR A 108 -1.03 -13.45 0.58
N MET A 109 -0.16 -12.72 -0.13
CA MET A 109 0.00 -12.86 -1.58
C MET A 109 0.58 -14.21 -1.99
N VAL A 110 1.58 -14.72 -1.25
CA VAL A 110 2.16 -16.04 -1.53
C VAL A 110 1.14 -17.16 -1.32
N ARG A 111 0.26 -17.07 -0.31
CA ARG A 111 -0.81 -18.07 -0.11
C ARG A 111 -1.86 -18.04 -1.23
N GLY A 112 -2.27 -16.85 -1.69
CA GLY A 112 -3.25 -16.70 -2.77
C GLY A 112 -2.77 -17.25 -4.12
N LEU A 113 -1.47 -17.14 -4.41
CA LEU A 113 -0.83 -17.72 -5.60
C LEU A 113 -0.86 -19.25 -5.60
N VAL A 114 -0.73 -19.89 -4.43
CA VAL A 114 -0.68 -21.35 -4.31
C VAL A 114 -2.08 -21.97 -4.38
N THR A 115 -3.11 -21.28 -3.88
CA THR A 115 -4.50 -21.75 -3.96
C THR A 115 -5.14 -21.59 -5.35
N GLY A 116 -4.58 -20.74 -6.23
CA GLY A 116 -5.04 -20.61 -7.61
C GLY A 116 -4.35 -21.53 -8.61
N ALA A 117 -3.37 -22.34 -8.16
CA ALA A 117 -2.59 -23.27 -8.98
C ALA A 117 -3.15 -24.71 -8.94
N VAL A 118 -4.29 -24.93 -8.27
CA VAL A 118 -5.02 -26.20 -8.19
C VAL A 118 -6.49 -25.98 -8.48
#